data_AF-A0A3D6CXS4-F1
#
_entry.id   AF-A0A3D6CXS4-F1
#
_cell.length_a   1.000
_cell.length_b   1.000
_cell.length_c   1.000
_cell.angle_alpha   90.00
_cell.angle_beta   90.00
_cell.angle_gamma   90.00
#
_symmetry.space_group_name_H-M   'P 1'
#
loop_
_entity.id
_entity.type
_entity.pdbx_description
1 polymer ?
#
loop_
_entity_poly.entity_id
_entity_poly.type
_entity_poly.pdbx_seq_one_letter_code
_entity_poly.pdbx_strand_id
1 'polypeptide(L)'
;RRIAEMAVEEKTGARGLMTVCERVFRNFKYELPSSDVKRFEVTREVVDCPAEQLKKLLAEQSQKEREVAGKILDEFVARFEESHEIQMVIEEAGRRCLIDHSLTKGIPIRDLWLERFKDYQFGLKLIEQNTGQKKFIIDEAAAKDPDKRLSDWVVASYREKETLAENVDQKNPETE
;
A
#
# COMPACT_ATOMS: atom_id res chain seq x y z
N ARG A 1 -12.81 -4.65 -36.67
CA ARG A 1 -12.99 -3.93 -37.97
C ARG A 1 -11.74 -3.19 -38.40
N ARG A 2 -11.14 -2.34 -37.55
CA ARG A 2 -9.94 -1.56 -37.89
C ARG A 2 -8.73 -2.36 -38.38
N ILE A 3 -8.44 -3.50 -37.73
CA ILE A 3 -7.35 -4.41 -38.16
C ILE A 3 -7.54 -4.91 -39.60
N ALA A 4 -8.78 -5.21 -40.00
CA ALA A 4 -9.08 -5.67 -41.35
C ALA A 4 -8.88 -4.55 -42.38
N GLU A 5 -9.21 -3.30 -42.04
CA GLU A 5 -8.96 -2.13 -42.90
C GLU A 5 -7.46 -1.94 -43.16
N MET A 6 -6.64 -1.99 -42.11
CA MET A 6 -5.18 -1.92 -42.25
C MET A 6 -4.60 -3.11 -43.04
N ALA A 7 -5.15 -4.31 -42.84
CA ALA A 7 -4.67 -5.50 -43.56
C ALA A 7 -4.98 -5.47 -45.06
N VAL A 8 -6.06 -4.78 -45.48
CA VAL A 8 -6.36 -4.56 -46.89
C VAL A 8 -5.30 -3.66 -47.54
N GLU A 9 -4.79 -2.66 -46.83
CA GLU A 9 -3.71 -1.79 -47.30
C GLU A 9 -2.38 -2.53 -47.51
N GLU A 10 -2.13 -3.60 -46.73
CA GLU A 10 -0.94 -4.45 -46.87
C GLU A 10 -0.96 -5.30 -48.16
N LYS A 11 -2.09 -5.40 -48.88
CA LYS A 11 -2.25 -6.10 -50.18
C LYS A 11 -1.76 -7.55 -50.23
N THR A 12 -1.68 -8.22 -49.08
CA THR A 12 -1.18 -9.60 -48.94
C THR A 12 -2.28 -10.60 -48.60
N GLY A 13 -3.54 -10.21 -48.72
CA GLY A 13 -4.71 -11.03 -48.38
C GLY A 13 -4.74 -11.37 -46.88
N ALA A 14 -5.12 -12.60 -46.53
CA ALA A 14 -5.23 -13.04 -45.13
C ALA A 14 -3.90 -12.94 -44.33
N ARG A 15 -2.74 -12.96 -45.00
CA ARG A 15 -1.44 -12.78 -44.35
C ARG A 15 -1.26 -11.37 -43.77
N GLY A 16 -1.89 -10.36 -44.36
CA GLY A 16 -1.85 -8.98 -43.87
C GLY A 16 -2.43 -8.84 -42.46
N LEU A 17 -3.41 -9.68 -42.08
CA LEU A 17 -3.98 -9.66 -40.73
C LEU A 17 -2.93 -10.02 -39.67
N MET A 18 -2.11 -11.03 -39.93
CA MET A 18 -1.07 -11.46 -38.99
C MET A 18 -0.01 -10.36 -38.83
N THR A 19 0.40 -9.74 -39.93
CA THR A 19 1.37 -8.63 -39.93
C THR A 19 0.86 -7.43 -39.12
N VAL A 20 -0.41 -7.03 -39.31
CA VAL A 20 -1.02 -5.93 -38.55
C VAL A 20 -1.11 -6.31 -37.07
N CYS A 21 -1.58 -7.52 -36.74
CA CYS A 21 -1.68 -7.99 -35.35
C CYS A 21 -0.31 -8.02 -34.66
N GLU A 22 0.73 -8.55 -35.32
CA GLU A 22 2.09 -8.53 -34.77
C GLU A 22 2.55 -7.10 -34.49
N ARG A 23 2.38 -6.18 -35.46
CA ARG A 23 2.80 -4.78 -35.30
C ARG A 23 2.09 -4.09 -34.13
N VAL A 24 0.78 -4.29 -33.99
CA VAL A 24 -0.04 -3.64 -32.95
C VAL A 24 0.20 -4.28 -31.58
N PHE A 25 0.22 -5.60 -31.50
CA PHE A 25 0.23 -6.33 -30.21
C PHE A 25 1.62 -6.71 -29.72
N ARG A 26 2.70 -6.42 -30.47
CA ARG A 26 4.07 -6.78 -30.07
C ARG A 26 4.41 -6.34 -28.65
N ASN A 27 4.17 -5.07 -28.32
CA ASN A 27 4.53 -4.54 -27.01
C ASN A 27 3.61 -5.09 -25.92
N PHE A 28 2.30 -5.23 -26.20
CA PHE A 28 1.36 -5.88 -25.29
C PHE A 28 1.80 -7.32 -24.95
N LYS A 29 2.30 -8.07 -25.93
CA LYS A 29 2.80 -9.44 -25.71
C LYS A 29 3.95 -9.49 -24.70
N TYR A 30 4.81 -8.48 -24.64
CA TYR A 30 5.95 -8.45 -23.71
C TYR A 30 5.58 -7.87 -22.35
N GLU A 31 4.75 -6.83 -22.30
CA GLU A 31 4.41 -6.13 -21.06
C GLU A 31 3.31 -6.84 -20.26
N LEU A 32 2.27 -7.37 -20.92
CA LEU A 32 1.11 -7.94 -20.23
C LEU A 32 1.46 -9.16 -19.34
N PRO A 33 2.35 -10.10 -19.75
CA PRO A 33 2.74 -11.23 -18.89
C PRO A 33 3.43 -10.82 -17.60
N SER A 34 4.03 -9.63 -17.56
CA SER A 34 4.69 -9.06 -16.37
C SER A 34 3.76 -8.17 -15.55
N SER A 35 2.46 -8.12 -15.90
CA SER A 35 1.43 -7.33 -15.22
C SER A 35 0.31 -8.24 -14.71
N ASP A 36 -0.49 -7.76 -13.75
CA ASP A 36 -1.67 -8.48 -13.25
C ASP A 36 -2.93 -8.28 -14.14
N VAL A 37 -2.78 -7.80 -15.38
CA VAL A 37 -3.88 -7.61 -16.32
C VAL A 37 -4.46 -8.96 -16.76
N LYS A 38 -5.68 -9.28 -16.32
CA LYS A 38 -6.39 -10.54 -16.66
C LYS A 38 -7.23 -10.49 -17.93
N ARG A 39 -7.55 -9.29 -18.42
CA ARG A 39 -8.39 -9.08 -19.61
C ARG A 39 -7.82 -7.95 -20.44
N PHE A 40 -7.61 -8.21 -21.72
CA PHE A 40 -7.19 -7.22 -22.70
C PHE A 40 -8.26 -7.10 -23.77
N GLU A 41 -8.84 -5.91 -23.91
CA GLU A 41 -9.86 -5.60 -24.91
C GLU A 41 -9.22 -4.83 -26.07
N VAL A 42 -9.46 -5.31 -27.29
CA VAL A 42 -8.93 -4.69 -28.51
C VAL A 42 -9.98 -3.74 -29.08
N THR A 43 -9.86 -2.46 -28.74
CA THR A 43 -10.69 -1.39 -29.31
C THR A 43 -10.05 -0.78 -30.56
N ARG A 44 -10.74 0.16 -31.21
CA ARG A 44 -10.19 0.89 -32.36
C ARG A 44 -8.96 1.70 -31.95
N GLU A 45 -9.03 2.34 -30.79
CA GLU A 45 -7.97 3.18 -30.23
C GLU A 45 -6.71 2.37 -29.91
N VAL A 46 -6.87 1.11 -29.48
CA VAL A 46 -5.75 0.19 -29.26
C VAL A 46 -5.01 -0.12 -30.58
N VAL A 47 -5.74 -0.18 -31.68
CA VAL A 47 -5.16 -0.45 -33.01
C VAL A 47 -4.51 0.80 -33.60
N ASP A 48 -5.14 1.96 -33.45
CA ASP A 48 -4.66 3.23 -33.99
C ASP A 48 -3.48 3.81 -33.17
N CYS A 49 -3.53 3.71 -31.83
CA CYS A 49 -2.52 4.25 -30.89
C CYS A 49 -2.06 3.19 -29.85
N PRO A 50 -1.45 2.07 -30.28
CA PRO A 50 -1.12 0.95 -29.38
C PRO A 50 -0.22 1.32 -28.20
N ALA A 51 0.78 2.18 -28.42
CA ALA A 51 1.73 2.56 -27.37
C ALA A 51 1.07 3.40 -26.26
N GLU A 52 0.15 4.29 -26.61
CA GLU A 52 -0.56 5.13 -25.65
C GLU A 52 -1.58 4.30 -24.85
N GLN A 53 -2.32 3.42 -25.53
CA GLN A 53 -3.30 2.55 -24.86
C GLN A 53 -2.63 1.55 -23.93
N LEU A 54 -1.45 1.01 -24.29
CA LEU A 54 -0.67 0.15 -23.41
C LEU A 54 -0.25 0.88 -22.13
N LYS A 55 0.31 2.10 -22.26
CA LYS A 55 0.69 2.92 -21.11
C LYS A 55 -0.50 3.22 -20.20
N LYS A 56 -1.65 3.58 -20.80
CA LYS A 56 -2.89 3.84 -20.08
C LYS A 56 -3.36 2.61 -19.32
N LEU A 57 -3.40 1.45 -19.97
CA LEU A 57 -3.82 0.19 -19.38
C LEU A 57 -2.95 -0.20 -18.17
N LEU A 58 -1.63 -0.12 -18.31
CA LEU A 58 -0.69 -0.44 -17.22
C LEU A 58 -0.82 0.57 -16.06
N ALA A 59 -0.98 1.86 -16.36
CA ALA A 59 -1.17 2.89 -15.34
C ALA A 59 -2.48 2.71 -14.56
N GLU A 60 -3.58 2.44 -15.26
CA GLU A 60 -4.88 2.15 -14.64
C GLU A 60 -4.82 0.91 -13.75
N GLN A 61 -4.10 -0.13 -14.20
CA GLN A 61 -3.93 -1.35 -13.43
C GLN A 61 -3.10 -1.10 -12.16
N SER A 62 -1.96 -0.42 -12.27
CA SER A 62 -1.13 -0.06 -11.11
C SER A 62 -1.89 0.81 -10.11
N GLN A 63 -2.70 1.75 -10.59
CA GLN A 63 -3.53 2.59 -9.73
C GLN A 63 -4.58 1.76 -8.97
N LYS A 64 -5.26 0.83 -9.66
CA LYS A 64 -6.22 -0.08 -9.01
C LYS A 64 -5.57 -0.96 -7.95
N GLU A 65 -4.38 -1.48 -8.22
CA GLU A 65 -3.62 -2.27 -7.24
C GLU A 65 -3.30 -1.46 -5.98
N ARG A 66 -2.83 -0.21 -6.14
CA ARG A 66 -2.59 0.72 -5.03
C ARG A 66 -3.86 1.02 -4.24
N GLU A 67 -4.98 1.23 -4.92
CA GLU A 67 -6.28 1.49 -4.27
C GLU A 67 -6.77 0.27 -3.47
N VAL A 68 -6.66 -0.93 -4.02
CA VAL A 68 -7.01 -2.17 -3.32
C VAL A 68 -6.11 -2.38 -2.11
N ALA A 69 -4.80 -2.20 -2.27
CA ALA A 69 -3.83 -2.28 -1.16
C ALA A 69 -4.15 -1.28 -0.05
N GLY A 70 -4.50 -0.03 -0.41
CA GLY A 70 -4.91 1.00 0.53
C GLY A 70 -6.18 0.63 1.31
N LYS A 71 -7.22 0.12 0.63
CA LYS A 71 -8.45 -0.33 1.30
C LYS A 71 -8.20 -1.46 2.31
N ILE A 72 -7.30 -2.38 1.97
CA ILE A 72 -6.92 -3.47 2.87
C ILE A 72 -6.22 -2.92 4.11
N LEU A 73 -5.33 -1.92 3.97
CA LEU A 73 -4.71 -1.25 5.12
C LEU A 73 -5.77 -0.60 6.02
N ASP A 74 -6.73 0.10 5.44
CA ASP A 74 -7.79 0.78 6.20
C ASP A 74 -8.64 -0.24 6.99
N GLU A 75 -8.95 -1.39 6.39
CA GLU A 75 -9.66 -2.50 7.06
C GLU A 75 -8.86 -3.06 8.24
N PHE A 76 -7.54 -3.25 8.07
CA PHE A 76 -6.68 -3.76 9.15
C PHE A 76 -6.56 -2.77 10.31
N VAL A 77 -6.45 -1.48 10.01
CA VAL A 77 -6.41 -0.41 11.03
C VAL A 77 -7.72 -0.38 11.81
N ALA A 78 -8.86 -0.38 11.13
CA ALA A 78 -10.18 -0.37 11.78
C ALA A 78 -10.35 -1.60 12.69
N ARG A 79 -9.98 -2.79 12.19
CA ARG A 79 -10.05 -4.03 12.96
C ARG A 79 -9.12 -4.04 14.17
N PHE A 80 -7.94 -3.43 14.05
CA PHE A 80 -7.00 -3.28 15.16
C PHE A 80 -7.59 -2.40 16.27
N GLU A 81 -8.22 -1.28 15.90
CA GLU A 81 -8.89 -0.37 16.84
C GLU A 81 -10.05 -1.06 17.56
N GLU A 82 -10.91 -1.79 16.83
CA GLU A 82 -12.02 -2.55 17.42
C GLU A 82 -11.56 -3.63 18.39
N SER A 83 -10.44 -4.30 18.10
CA SER A 83 -9.98 -5.47 18.87
C SER A 83 -9.11 -5.09 20.06
N HIS A 84 -8.52 -3.90 20.07
CA HIS A 84 -7.53 -3.50 21.07
C HIS A 84 -7.82 -2.15 21.74
N GLU A 85 -8.88 -1.44 21.35
CA GLU A 85 -9.25 -0.11 21.87
C GLU A 85 -8.13 0.95 21.70
N ILE A 86 -7.26 0.74 20.71
CA ILE A 86 -6.12 1.60 20.38
C ILE A 86 -6.31 2.12 18.96
N GLN A 87 -6.36 3.44 18.82
CA GLN A 87 -6.47 4.12 17.54
C GLN A 87 -5.10 4.19 16.87
N MET A 88 -4.97 3.52 15.73
CA MET A 88 -3.79 3.61 14.86
C MET A 88 -4.14 4.45 13.64
N VAL A 89 -3.33 5.46 13.32
CA VAL A 89 -3.55 6.32 12.14
C VAL A 89 -2.33 6.23 11.26
N ILE A 90 -2.51 5.74 10.03
CA ILE A 90 -1.43 5.69 9.04
C ILE A 90 -1.40 7.00 8.27
N GLU A 91 -0.29 7.73 8.33
CA GLU A 91 -0.10 8.92 7.51
C GLU A 91 0.16 8.55 6.04
N GLU A 92 -0.10 9.48 5.13
CA GLU A 92 0.11 9.29 3.69
C GLU A 92 1.52 8.78 3.35
N ALA A 93 2.55 9.27 4.05
CA ALA A 93 3.93 8.81 3.83
C ALA A 93 4.15 7.35 4.26
N GLY A 94 3.61 6.96 5.42
CA GLY A 94 3.64 5.58 5.91
C GLY A 94 2.81 4.65 5.01
N ARG A 95 1.63 5.11 4.59
CA ARG A 95 0.72 4.38 3.70
C ARG A 95 1.39 4.08 2.36
N ARG A 96 1.96 5.11 1.73
CA ARG A 96 2.70 4.96 0.47
C ARG A 96 3.87 4.00 0.64
N CYS A 97 4.63 4.10 1.73
CA CYS A 97 5.75 3.21 2.01
C CYS A 97 5.31 1.73 2.10
N LEU A 98 4.22 1.44 2.81
CA LEU A 98 3.69 0.06 2.93
C LEU A 98 3.19 -0.48 1.59
N ILE A 99 2.45 0.34 0.82
CA ILE A 99 1.94 -0.04 -0.49
C ILE A 99 3.10 -0.29 -1.46
N ASP A 100 4.07 0.62 -1.55
CA ASP A 100 5.23 0.46 -2.43
C ASP A 100 6.05 -0.78 -2.04
N HIS A 101 6.20 -1.08 -0.74
CA HIS A 101 6.88 -2.29 -0.28
C HIS A 101 6.16 -3.56 -0.73
N SER A 102 4.83 -3.59 -0.57
CA SER A 102 3.98 -4.70 -0.99
C SER A 102 4.10 -4.95 -2.50
N LEU A 103 3.96 -3.90 -3.31
CA LEU A 103 4.01 -4.00 -4.76
C LEU A 103 5.42 -4.36 -5.28
N THR A 104 6.47 -3.74 -4.71
CA THR A 104 7.85 -3.97 -5.16
C THR A 104 8.35 -5.38 -4.83
N LYS A 105 7.94 -5.94 -3.69
CA LYS A 105 8.34 -7.29 -3.28
C LYS A 105 7.36 -8.38 -3.69
N GLY A 106 6.20 -8.02 -4.23
CA GLY A 106 5.13 -8.98 -4.54
C GLY A 106 4.55 -9.67 -3.28
N ILE A 107 4.59 -9.01 -2.12
CA ILE A 107 4.07 -9.55 -0.86
C ILE A 107 2.69 -8.93 -0.62
N PRO A 108 1.62 -9.71 -0.39
CA PRO A 108 0.31 -9.17 -0.06
C PRO A 108 0.34 -8.26 1.18
N ILE A 109 -0.42 -7.17 1.17
CA ILE A 109 -0.54 -6.24 2.31
C ILE A 109 -0.89 -6.96 3.62
N ARG A 110 -1.74 -7.98 3.55
CA ARG A 110 -2.11 -8.81 4.71
C ARG A 110 -0.90 -9.44 5.38
N ASP A 111 -0.01 -10.03 4.59
CA ASP A 111 1.15 -10.74 5.10
C ASP A 111 2.18 -9.74 5.61
N LEU A 112 2.38 -8.63 4.88
CA LEU A 112 3.21 -7.53 5.33
C LEU A 112 2.73 -6.98 6.68
N TRP A 113 1.42 -6.79 6.85
CA TRP A 113 0.83 -6.31 8.11
C TRP A 113 1.09 -7.30 9.26
N LEU A 114 0.79 -8.58 9.04
CA LEU A 114 0.97 -9.62 10.05
C LEU A 114 2.44 -9.80 10.45
N GLU A 115 3.38 -9.65 9.53
CA GLU A 115 4.80 -9.76 9.84
C GLU A 115 5.31 -8.53 10.60
N ARG A 116 4.93 -7.33 10.15
CA ARG A 116 5.48 -6.04 10.62
C ARG A 116 4.83 -5.49 11.88
N PHE A 117 3.55 -5.81 12.13
CA PHE A 117 2.76 -5.20 13.21
C PHE A 117 2.22 -6.22 14.23
N LYS A 118 2.70 -7.48 14.21
CA LYS A 118 2.27 -8.53 15.18
C LYS A 118 2.44 -8.14 16.65
N ASP A 119 3.51 -7.39 16.97
CA ASP A 119 3.90 -7.06 18.34
C ASP A 119 3.36 -5.70 18.79
N TYR A 120 2.78 -4.93 17.87
CA TYR A 120 2.21 -3.61 18.17
C TYR A 120 1.07 -3.69 19.18
N GLN A 121 0.25 -4.73 19.15
CA GLN A 121 -0.83 -4.91 20.12
C GLN A 121 -0.31 -4.92 21.57
N PHE A 122 0.88 -5.48 21.81
CA PHE A 122 1.47 -5.59 23.14
C PHE A 122 2.19 -4.31 23.52
N GLY A 123 3.03 -3.78 22.63
CA GLY A 123 3.79 -2.57 22.90
C GLY A 123 2.91 -1.33 23.06
N LEU A 124 1.87 -1.17 22.24
CA LEU A 124 0.95 -0.05 22.33
C LEU A 124 0.07 -0.12 23.60
N LYS A 125 -0.34 -1.32 24.03
CA LYS A 125 -1.04 -1.49 25.33
C LYS A 125 -0.16 -1.11 26.52
N LEU A 126 1.13 -1.41 26.45
CA LEU A 126 2.08 -1.01 27.50
C LEU A 126 2.21 0.51 27.59
N ILE A 127 2.28 1.19 26.44
CA ILE A 127 2.34 2.64 26.38
C ILE A 127 1.03 3.25 26.92
N GLU A 128 -0.13 2.71 26.53
CA GLU A 128 -1.43 3.11 27.07
C GLU A 128 -1.47 2.98 28.60
N GLN A 129 -0.98 1.88 29.16
CA GLN A 129 -0.94 1.67 30.62
C GLN A 129 -0.03 2.67 31.35
N ASN A 130 1.05 3.11 30.70
CA ASN A 130 2.02 4.03 31.30
C ASN A 130 1.62 5.50 31.15
N THR A 131 0.98 5.87 30.04
CA THR A 131 0.76 7.28 29.64
C THR A 131 -0.72 7.65 29.45
N GLY A 132 -1.60 6.67 29.31
CA GLY A 132 -3.00 6.85 28.91
C GLY A 132 -3.18 7.13 27.41
N GLN A 133 -2.10 7.18 26.61
CA GLN A 133 -2.18 7.43 25.18
C GLN A 133 -2.79 6.25 24.43
N LYS A 134 -3.89 6.50 23.72
CA LYS A 134 -4.59 5.52 22.87
C LYS A 134 -4.42 5.77 21.37
N LYS A 135 -3.82 6.89 20.96
CA LYS A 135 -3.69 7.28 19.55
C LYS A 135 -2.23 7.25 19.11
N PHE A 136 -1.92 6.47 18.08
CA PHE A 136 -0.57 6.32 17.54
C PHE A 136 -0.55 6.59 16.04
N ILE A 137 0.46 7.33 15.59
CA ILE A 137 0.62 7.74 14.19
C ILE A 137 1.73 6.91 13.54
N ILE A 138 1.38 6.18 12.48
CA ILE A 138 2.33 5.41 11.67
C ILE A 138 2.84 6.31 10.55
N ASP A 139 3.97 6.95 10.82
CA ASP A 139 4.74 7.75 9.86
C ASP A 139 5.59 6.84 8.93
N GLU A 140 6.37 7.45 8.04
CA GLU A 140 7.25 6.71 7.13
C GLU A 140 8.33 5.89 7.89
N ALA A 141 8.81 6.38 9.03
CA ALA A 141 9.81 5.66 9.82
C ALA A 141 9.21 4.41 10.47
N ALA A 142 8.00 4.53 11.02
CA ALA A 142 7.22 3.42 11.56
C ALA A 142 6.86 2.38 10.49
N ALA A 143 6.57 2.81 9.26
CA ALA A 143 6.32 1.91 8.15
C ALA A 143 7.59 1.17 7.68
N LYS A 144 8.75 1.85 7.69
CA LYS A 144 10.04 1.26 7.29
C LYS A 144 10.57 0.27 8.32
N ASP A 145 10.61 0.68 9.58
CA ASP A 145 11.15 -0.07 10.72
C ASP A 145 10.20 -0.01 11.93
N PRO A 146 9.16 -0.84 11.91
CA PRO A 146 8.12 -0.82 12.94
C PRO A 146 8.63 -1.29 14.31
N ASP A 147 9.49 -2.31 14.35
CA ASP A 147 10.02 -2.87 15.59
C ASP A 147 10.86 -1.84 16.37
N LYS A 148 11.72 -1.12 15.65
CA LYS A 148 12.51 -0.04 16.25
C LYS A 148 11.62 1.09 16.75
N ARG A 149 10.64 1.51 15.95
CA ARG A 149 9.73 2.59 16.33
C ARG A 149 8.91 2.25 17.57
N LEU A 150 8.40 1.03 17.66
CA LEU A 150 7.68 0.55 18.82
C LEU A 150 8.57 0.57 20.07
N SER A 151 9.81 0.10 19.94
CA SER A 151 10.79 0.11 21.03
C SER A 151 11.05 1.53 21.54
N ASP A 152 11.23 2.49 20.63
CA ASP A 152 11.44 3.90 20.99
C ASP A 152 10.24 4.48 21.75
N TRP A 153 9.01 4.18 21.31
CA TRP A 153 7.79 4.63 22.02
C TRP A 153 7.63 3.98 23.38
N VAL A 154 7.93 2.69 23.51
CA VAL A 154 7.87 1.98 24.80
C VAL A 154 8.86 2.60 25.78
N VAL A 155 10.12 2.83 25.36
CA VAL A 155 11.15 3.45 26.21
C VAL A 155 10.75 4.88 26.62
N ALA A 156 10.17 5.66 25.70
CA ALA A 156 9.67 6.99 26.02
C ALA A 156 8.54 6.93 27.07
N SER A 157 7.63 5.96 26.98
CA SER A 157 6.51 5.81 27.92
C SER A 157 6.96 5.58 29.37
N TYR A 158 8.06 4.87 29.58
CA TYR A 158 8.61 4.65 30.93
C TYR A 158 9.19 5.93 31.53
N ARG A 159 9.88 6.74 30.73
CA ARG A 159 10.41 8.03 31.19
C ARG A 159 9.29 9.00 31.55
N GLU A 160 8.24 9.04 30.75
CA GLU A 160 7.07 9.88 31.04
C GLU A 160 6.40 9.46 32.36
N LYS A 161 6.19 8.15 32.56
CA LYS A 161 5.64 7.63 33.82
C LYS A 161 6.45 8.04 35.06
N GLU A 162 7.78 8.02 34.96
CA GLU A 162 8.68 8.44 36.04
C GLU A 162 8.51 9.95 36.33
N THR A 163 8.48 10.80 35.30
CA THR A 163 8.23 12.24 35.47
C THR A 163 6.83 12.54 36.03
N LEU A 164 5.81 11.76 35.66
CA LEU A 164 4.46 11.87 36.21
C LEU A 164 4.42 11.48 37.70
N ALA A 165 5.18 10.46 38.10
CA ALA A 165 5.29 10.05 39.50
C ALA A 165 6.03 11.09 40.36
N GLU A 166 7.16 11.64 39.87
CA GLU A 166 7.96 12.65 40.58
C GLU A 166 7.18 13.97 40.79
N ASN A 167 6.36 14.36 39.82
CA ASN A 167 5.53 15.58 39.93
C ASN A 167 4.35 15.44 40.91
N VAL A 168 3.88 14.21 41.18
CA VAL A 168 2.84 13.97 42.18
C VAL A 168 3.41 14.06 43.60
N ASP A 169 4.63 13.56 43.82
CA ASP A 169 5.31 13.63 45.12
C ASP A 169 5.69 15.07 45.52
N GLN A 170 5.99 15.94 44.56
CA GLN A 170 6.35 17.35 44.85
C GLN A 170 5.15 18.27 45.11
N LYS A 171 3.92 17.84 44.82
CA LYS A 171 2.71 18.70 44.94
C LYS A 171 1.95 18.53 46.26
N ASN A 172 2.47 17.74 47.19
CA ASN A 172 1.86 17.51 48.50
C ASN A 172 2.78 17.99 49.65
N PRO A 173 3.11 19.29 49.77
CA PRO A 173 3.49 19.80 51.07
C PRO A 173 2.21 19.88 51.90
N GLU A 174 2.23 19.15 53.00
CA GLU A 174 1.25 19.18 54.08
C GLU A 174 0.77 20.62 54.34
N THR A 175 -0.53 20.86 54.21
CA THR A 175 -1.18 21.95 54.94
C THR A 175 -1.83 21.31 56.15
N GLU A 176 -1.13 21.41 57.28
CA GLU A 176 -1.65 21.35 58.65
C GLU A 176 -2.89 22.24 58.84
#